data_AF-A0A7K6SL25-F1
#
_entry.id   AF-A0A7K6SL25-F1
#
_cell.length_a   1.000
_cell.length_b   1.000
_cell.length_c   1.000
_cell.angle_alpha   90.00
_cell.angle_beta   90.00
_cell.angle_gamma   90.00
#
_symmetry.space_group_name_H-M   'P 1'
#
loop_
_entity.id
_entity.type
_entity.pdbx_description
1 polymer ?
#
loop_
_entity_poly.entity_id
_entity_poly.type
_entity_poly.pdbx_seq_one_letter_code
_entity_poly.pdbx_strand_id
1 'polypeptide(L)'
;MAGVMTRIGDQLILEENYDEMYVPSEQEIQDYAREIGIDPEKEPELMWLAREGIVAPLPPEWKPCQHVTGDIYYFNFANGESVWDHPCDEHYKKLVIQEREKLLACGSLKKKKEKKKKKEKKEKK
;
A
#
# COMPACT_ATOMS: atom_id res chain seq x y z
N MET A 1 9.84 -20.65 20.41
CA MET A 1 9.80 -21.75 19.43
C MET A 1 10.89 -21.46 18.41
N ALA A 2 11.68 -22.46 18.02
CA ALA A 2 12.78 -22.26 17.07
C ALA A 2 12.20 -22.03 15.67
N GLY A 3 12.30 -20.80 15.16
CA GLY A 3 11.97 -20.49 13.77
C GLY A 3 12.79 -21.39 12.85
N VAL A 4 12.13 -22.00 11.89
CA VAL A 4 12.69 -22.99 10.98
C VAL A 4 13.48 -22.22 9.91
N MET A 5 14.73 -21.84 10.22
CA MET A 5 15.64 -21.25 9.24
C MET A 5 15.84 -22.24 8.07
N THR A 6 15.09 -22.04 7.00
CA THR A 6 15.14 -22.89 5.82
C THR A 6 16.20 -22.33 4.89
N ARG A 7 17.33 -23.03 4.79
CA ARG A 7 18.44 -22.63 3.92
C ARG A 7 18.40 -23.46 2.64
N ILE A 8 18.24 -22.79 1.50
CA ILE A 8 18.22 -23.41 0.16
C ILE A 8 19.47 -22.94 -0.58
N GLY A 9 20.50 -23.77 -0.61
CA GLY A 9 21.80 -23.39 -1.18
C GLY A 9 22.38 -22.14 -0.53
N ASP A 10 22.64 -21.12 -1.35
CA ASP A 10 23.18 -19.80 -0.96
C ASP A 10 22.09 -18.78 -0.58
N GLN A 11 20.89 -19.26 -0.25
CA GLN A 11 19.76 -18.41 0.13
C GLN A 11 19.22 -18.85 1.48
N LEU A 12 18.97 -17.88 2.35
CA LEU A 12 18.40 -18.09 3.67
C LEU A 12 17.00 -17.51 3.69
N ILE A 13 15.99 -18.37 3.82
CA ILE A 13 14.60 -17.93 3.97
C ILE A 13 14.44 -17.47 5.41
N LEU A 14 14.13 -16.18 5.56
CA LEU A 14 13.79 -15.57 6.83
C LEU A 14 12.29 -15.76 7.07
N GLU A 15 11.93 -16.17 8.28
CA GLU A 15 10.54 -16.10 8.71
C GLU A 15 10.24 -14.65 9.11
N GLU A 16 9.19 -14.08 8.52
CA GLU A 16 8.65 -12.81 8.98
C GLU A 16 7.97 -13.02 10.33
N ASN A 17 8.72 -12.73 11.38
CA ASN A 17 8.15 -12.37 12.68
C ASN A 17 7.59 -10.94 12.57
N TYR A 18 6.51 -10.77 11.79
CA TYR A 18 5.75 -9.53 11.81
C TYR A 18 5.09 -9.43 13.19
N ASP A 19 5.52 -8.45 13.97
CA ASP A 19 4.94 -8.21 15.29
C ASP A 19 3.53 -7.65 15.06
N GLU A 20 2.49 -8.46 15.24
CA GLU A 20 1.08 -8.04 15.04
C GLU A 20 0.68 -6.85 15.94
N MET A 21 1.51 -6.53 16.95
CA MET A 21 1.39 -5.35 17.83
C MET A 21 2.16 -4.13 17.32
N TYR A 22 2.79 -4.20 16.16
CA TYR A 22 3.50 -3.08 15.57
C TYR A 22 2.50 -2.00 15.14
N VAL A 23 2.56 -0.88 15.84
CA VAL A 23 1.78 0.33 15.50
C VAL A 23 2.73 1.26 14.75
N PRO A 24 2.58 1.40 13.43
CA PRO A 24 3.42 2.29 12.64
C PRO A 24 3.18 3.74 13.06
N SER A 25 4.27 4.49 13.14
CA SER A 25 4.24 5.92 13.47
C SER A 25 3.63 6.72 12.32
N GLU A 26 3.10 7.91 12.61
CA GLU A 26 2.62 8.81 11.54
C GLU A 26 3.71 9.14 10.52
N GLN A 27 4.96 9.23 10.96
CA GLN A 27 6.10 9.45 10.08
C GLN A 27 6.30 8.29 9.08
N GLU A 28 6.18 7.05 9.56
CA GLU A 28 6.34 5.84 8.73
C GLU A 28 5.19 5.72 7.74
N ILE A 29 3.97 6.03 8.18
CA ILE A 29 2.79 6.13 7.30
C ILE A 29 3.02 7.19 6.20
N GLN A 30 3.60 8.35 6.54
CA GLN A 30 3.88 9.40 5.57
C GLN A 30 5.00 9.03 4.59
N ASP A 31 6.01 8.31 5.05
CA ASP A 31 7.10 7.83 4.20
C ASP A 31 6.56 6.78 3.22
N TYR A 32 5.84 5.79 3.74
CA TYR A 32 5.15 4.78 2.93
C TYR A 32 4.18 5.40 1.92
N ALA A 33 3.42 6.42 2.34
CA ALA A 33 2.55 7.17 1.43
C ALA A 33 3.33 7.72 0.23
N ARG A 34 4.51 8.31 0.46
CA ARG A 34 5.37 8.82 -0.62
C ARG A 34 5.92 7.68 -1.48
N GLU A 35 6.28 6.55 -0.89
CA GLU A 35 6.74 5.37 -1.63
C GLU A 35 5.68 4.87 -2.61
N ILE A 36 4.40 4.82 -2.19
CA ILE A 36 3.28 4.41 -3.06
C ILE A 36 2.74 5.55 -3.96
N GLY A 37 3.34 6.74 -3.89
CA GLY A 37 3.02 7.88 -4.75
C GLY A 37 1.84 8.76 -4.31
N ILE A 38 1.52 8.74 -3.01
CA ILE A 38 0.56 9.63 -2.35
C ILE A 38 1.31 10.81 -1.74
N ASP A 39 0.87 12.03 -2.09
CA ASP A 39 1.33 13.24 -1.41
C ASP A 39 0.50 13.48 -0.13
N PRO A 40 1.06 13.36 1.10
CA PRO A 40 0.28 13.52 2.34
C PRO A 40 -0.35 14.90 2.50
N GLU A 41 0.25 15.94 1.90
CA GLU A 41 -0.26 17.31 1.94
C GLU A 41 -1.31 17.60 0.85
N LYS A 42 -1.21 16.97 -0.32
CA LYS A 42 -2.13 17.20 -1.45
C LYS A 42 -3.31 16.24 -1.45
N GLU A 43 -3.11 15.04 -0.93
CA GLU A 43 -4.04 13.92 -1.02
C GLU A 43 -4.28 13.26 0.34
N PRO A 44 -4.73 14.02 1.35
CA PRO A 44 -5.05 13.47 2.66
C PRO A 44 -6.16 12.41 2.58
N GLU A 45 -6.99 12.45 1.53
CA GLU A 45 -8.04 11.47 1.25
C GLU A 45 -7.53 10.11 0.77
N LEU A 46 -6.27 10.00 0.36
CA LEU A 46 -5.63 8.72 -0.02
C LEU A 46 -4.77 8.14 1.12
N MET A 47 -4.47 8.92 2.15
CA MET A 47 -3.61 8.50 3.29
C MET A 47 -4.09 7.23 4.00
N TRP A 48 -5.37 6.88 3.90
CA TRP A 48 -5.88 5.62 4.45
C TRP A 48 -5.28 4.39 3.73
N LEU A 49 -4.97 4.50 2.43
CA LEU A 49 -4.28 3.44 1.68
C LEU A 49 -2.88 3.20 2.23
N ALA A 50 -2.15 4.27 2.56
CA ALA A 50 -0.83 4.15 3.16
C ALA A 50 -0.90 3.51 4.55
N ARG A 51 -1.87 3.93 5.38
CA ARG A 51 -2.11 3.35 6.71
C ARG A 51 -2.44 1.87 6.65
N GLU A 52 -3.23 1.47 5.66
CA GLU A 52 -3.62 0.07 5.47
C GLU A 52 -2.47 -0.76 4.90
N GLY A 53 -1.65 -0.20 4.01
CA GLY A 53 -0.55 -0.93 3.37
C GLY A 53 0.66 -1.15 4.26
N ILE A 54 1.00 -0.20 5.12
CA ILE A 54 2.11 -0.38 6.07
C ILE A 54 1.79 -1.43 7.15
N VAL A 55 0.51 -1.60 7.51
CA VAL A 55 0.04 -2.66 8.42
C VAL A 55 -0.37 -3.93 7.69
N ALA A 56 -0.34 -3.93 6.35
CA ALA A 56 -0.79 -5.08 5.58
C ALA A 56 0.23 -6.21 5.77
N PRO A 57 -0.21 -7.37 6.28
CA PRO A 57 0.67 -8.52 6.37
C PRO A 57 1.07 -8.94 4.96
N LEU A 58 2.30 -9.45 4.81
CA LEU A 58 2.68 -10.02 3.53
C LEU A 58 1.76 -11.19 3.19
N PRO A 59 1.42 -11.36 1.91
CA PRO A 59 0.66 -12.53 1.51
C PRO A 59 1.44 -13.80 1.89
N PRO A 60 0.76 -14.88 2.27
CA PRO A 60 1.38 -16.10 2.80
C PRO A 60 2.37 -16.77 1.84
N GLU A 61 2.30 -16.40 0.56
CA GLU A 61 3.14 -16.90 -0.52
C GLU A 61 4.46 -16.15 -0.63
N TRP A 62 4.59 -14.94 -0.07
CA TRP A 62 5.83 -14.15 -0.07
C TRP A 62 6.62 -14.37 1.21
N LYS A 63 7.95 -14.53 1.09
CA LYS A 63 8.85 -14.54 2.25
C LYS A 63 10.14 -13.78 1.93
N PRO A 64 10.71 -13.06 2.90
CA PRO A 64 12.03 -12.47 2.75
C PRO A 64 13.09 -13.57 2.69
N CYS A 65 13.93 -13.47 1.68
CA CYS A 65 15.07 -14.33 1.44
C CYS A 65 16.32 -13.45 1.49
N GLN A 66 17.30 -13.87 2.29
CA GLN A 66 18.60 -13.24 2.30
C GLN A 66 19.55 -14.02 1.39
N HIS A 67 20.23 -13.31 0.50
CA HIS A 67 21.31 -13.85 -0.31
C HIS A 67 22.63 -13.90 0.49
N VAL A 68 23.59 -14.73 0.07
CA VAL A 68 24.92 -14.81 0.69
C VAL A 68 25.69 -13.49 0.71
N THR A 69 25.36 -12.56 -0.20
CA THR A 69 25.92 -11.20 -0.23
C THR A 69 25.44 -10.33 0.92
N GLY A 70 24.38 -10.75 1.62
CA GLY A 70 23.72 -10.01 2.68
C GLY A 70 22.45 -9.29 2.24
N ASP A 71 22.18 -9.22 0.92
CA ASP A 71 21.01 -8.57 0.36
C ASP A 71 19.72 -9.33 0.70
N ILE A 72 18.69 -8.60 1.13
CA ILE A 72 17.36 -9.15 1.42
C ILE A 72 16.45 -8.80 0.24
N TYR A 73 15.71 -9.80 -0.23
CA TYR A 73 14.70 -9.66 -1.28
C TYR A 73 13.49 -10.52 -0.92
N TYR A 74 12.32 -10.22 -1.47
CA TYR A 74 11.10 -10.98 -1.22
C TYR A 74 10.87 -11.97 -2.35
N PHE A 75 10.67 -13.23 -2.00
CA PHE A 75 10.40 -14.30 -2.96
C PHE A 75 9.00 -14.87 -2.76
N ASN A 76 8.27 -15.04 -3.86
CA ASN A 76 6.96 -15.65 -3.89
C ASN A 76 7.07 -17.14 -4.23
N PHE A 77 6.71 -17.98 -3.27
CA PHE A 77 6.79 -19.43 -3.35
C PHE A 77 5.69 -20.07 -4.20
N ALA A 78 4.63 -19.33 -4.56
CA ALA A 78 3.52 -19.84 -5.36
C ALA A 78 3.75 -19.71 -6.86
N ASN A 79 4.27 -18.57 -7.33
CA ASN A 79 4.55 -18.30 -8.74
C ASN A 79 6.05 -18.27 -9.09
N GLY A 80 6.93 -18.23 -8.09
CA GLY A 80 8.39 -18.14 -8.26
C GLY A 80 8.89 -16.73 -8.58
N GLU A 81 8.11 -15.68 -8.33
CA GLU A 81 8.51 -14.29 -8.56
C GLU A 81 9.41 -13.77 -7.44
N SER A 82 10.39 -12.92 -7.76
CA SER A 82 11.28 -12.28 -6.79
C SER A 82 11.26 -10.77 -6.97
N VAL A 83 11.05 -10.03 -5.89
CA VAL A 83 11.05 -8.56 -5.88
C VAL A 83 11.99 -8.03 -4.81
N TRP A 84 12.53 -6.84 -5.05
CA TRP A 84 13.40 -6.15 -4.11
C TRP A 84 12.61 -5.29 -3.13
N ASP A 85 11.51 -4.72 -3.60
CA ASP A 85 10.55 -3.93 -2.82
C ASP A 85 9.49 -4.82 -2.17
N HIS A 86 8.77 -4.29 -1.19
CA HIS A 86 7.73 -5.05 -0.51
C HIS A 86 6.55 -5.33 -1.47
N PRO A 87 6.09 -6.60 -1.59
CA PRO A 87 5.13 -7.00 -2.63
C PRO A 87 3.77 -6.32 -2.50
N CYS A 88 3.39 -5.84 -1.31
CA CYS A 88 2.17 -5.05 -1.15
C CYS A 88 2.29 -3.65 -1.78
N ASP A 89 3.49 -3.11 -1.96
CA ASP A 89 3.69 -1.72 -2.38
C ASP A 89 3.20 -1.51 -3.80
N GLU A 90 3.48 -2.45 -4.69
CA GLU A 90 2.94 -2.45 -6.05
C GLU A 90 1.41 -2.51 -6.06
N HIS A 91 0.81 -3.27 -5.15
CA HIS A 91 -0.63 -3.37 -5.03
C HIS A 91 -1.24 -2.02 -4.59
N TYR A 92 -0.66 -1.38 -3.57
CA TYR A 92 -1.12 -0.07 -3.10
C TYR A 92 -0.86 1.05 -4.11
N LYS A 93 0.27 1.06 -4.82
CA LYS A 93 0.53 1.98 -5.94
C LYS A 93 -0.59 1.93 -6.98
N LYS A 94 -1.04 0.73 -7.35
CA LYS A 94 -2.15 0.54 -8.31
C LYS A 94 -3.48 1.03 -7.74
N LEU A 95 -3.76 0.75 -6.47
CA LEU A 95 -4.96 1.25 -5.78
C LEU A 95 -5.00 2.78 -5.71
N VAL A 96 -3.87 3.43 -5.43
CA VAL A 96 -3.74 4.90 -5.40
C VAL A 96 -4.14 5.50 -6.74
N ILE A 97 -3.63 4.95 -7.84
CA ILE A 97 -3.97 5.42 -9.20
C ILE A 97 -5.47 5.25 -9.45
N GLN A 98 -6.04 4.09 -9.14
CA GLN A 98 -7.47 3.82 -9.33
C GLN A 98 -8.36 4.75 -8.50
N GLU A 99 -8.02 4.96 -7.23
CA GLU A 99 -8.80 5.82 -6.33
C GLU A 99 -8.68 7.28 -6.74
N ARG A 100 -7.49 7.75 -7.12
CA ARG A 100 -7.29 9.09 -7.70
C ARG A 100 -8.14 9.28 -8.95
N GLU A 101 -8.16 8.31 -9.88
CA GLU A 101 -9.02 8.36 -11.07
C GLU A 101 -10.52 8.40 -10.72
N LYS A 102 -10.96 7.57 -9.76
CA LYS A 102 -12.35 7.58 -9.27
C LYS A 102 -12.72 8.91 -8.63
N LEU A 103 -11.83 9.52 -7.86
CA LEU A 103 -12.05 10.80 -7.20
C LEU A 103 -12.16 11.93 -8.24
N LEU A 104 -11.33 11.92 -9.27
CA LEU A 104 -11.43 12.85 -10.40
C LEU A 104 -12.75 12.66 -11.16
N ALA A 105 -13.18 11.42 -11.38
CA ALA A 105 -14.46 11.09 -12.01
C ALA A 105 -15.68 11.49 -11.15
N CYS A 106 -15.63 11.25 -9.85
CA CYS A 106 -16.71 11.50 -8.89
C CYS A 106 -16.80 12.98 -8.45
N GLY A 107 -15.67 13.67 -8.34
CA GLY A 107 -15.61 15.11 -8.06
C GLY A 107 -16.38 15.94 -9.09
N SER A 108 -16.43 15.46 -10.34
CA SER A 108 -17.22 16.04 -11.43
C SER A 108 -18.74 15.91 -11.20
N LEU A 109 -19.19 14.82 -10.56
CA LEU A 109 -20.61 14.59 -10.22
C LEU A 109 -21.07 15.46 -9.02
N LYS A 110 -20.21 15.65 -8.01
CA LYS A 110 -20.52 16.50 -6.85
C LYS A 110 -20.66 17.98 -7.24
N LYS A 111 -19.74 18.52 -8.06
CA LYS A 111 -19.84 19.91 -8.60
C LYS A 111 -21.09 20.13 -9.46
N LYS A 112 -21.51 19.12 -10.24
CA LYS A 112 -22.70 19.20 -11.11
C LYS A 112 -24.01 19.13 -10.32
N LYS A 113 -24.09 18.31 -9.26
CA LYS A 113 -25.24 18.25 -8.35
C LYS A 113 -25.44 19.56 -7.56
N GLU A 114 -24.36 20.19 -7.11
CA GLU A 114 -24.44 21.44 -6.35
C GLU A 114 -24.88 22.65 -7.21
N LYS A 115 -24.39 22.73 -8.45
CA LYS A 115 -24.85 23.74 -9.43
C LYS A 115 -26.33 23.59 -9.80
N LYS A 116 -26.83 22.35 -9.94
CA LYS A 116 -28.25 22.08 -10.25
C LYS A 116 -29.17 22.49 -9.08
N LYS A 117 -28.79 22.18 -7.85
CA LYS A 117 -29.54 22.53 -6.63
C LYS A 117 -29.59 24.04 -6.38
N LYS A 118 -28.55 24.79 -6.76
CA LYS A 118 -28.51 26.27 -6.63
C LYS A 118 -29.36 26.98 -7.69
N LYS A 119 -29.56 26.37 -8.88
CA LYS A 119 -30.40 26.93 -9.95
C LYS A 119 -31.90 26.78 -9.65
N GLU A 120 -32.32 25.61 -9.16
CA GLU A 120 -33.72 25.36 -8.76
C GLU A 120 -34.20 26.24 -7.60
N LYS A 121 -33.30 26.65 -6.69
CA LYS A 121 -33.67 27.54 -5.57
C LYS A 121 -33.84 29.01 -5.99
N LYS A 122 -33.37 29.41 -7.18
CA LYS A 122 -33.44 30.79 -7.69
C LYS A 122 -34.67 31.03 -8.59
N GLU A 123 -35.28 29.98 -9.14
CA GLU A 123 -36.48 30.08 -9.99
C GLU A 123 -37.80 29.97 -9.21
N LYS A 124 -37.74 29.71 -7.89
CA LYS A 124 -38.91 29.55 -7.01
C LYS A 124 -39.10 30.72 -6.02
N LYS A 125 -38.41 31.84 -6.23
CA LYS A 125 -38.52 33.08 -5.46
C LYS A 125 -38.65 34.25 -6.43
#